data_AF-A0A952TS61-F1
#
_entry.id   AF-A0A952TS61-F1
#
_cell.length_a   1.000
_cell.length_b   1.000
_cell.length_c   1.000
_cell.angle_alpha   90.00
_cell.angle_beta   90.00
_cell.angle_gamma   90.00
#
_symmetry.space_group_name_H-M   'P 1'
#
loop_
_entity.id
_entity.type
_entity.pdbx_description
1 polymer ?
#
loop_
_entity_poly.entity_id
_entity_poly.type
_entity_poly.pdbx_seq_one_letter_code
_entity_poly.pdbx_strand_id
1 'polypeptide(L)'
;MILCLPLLAPVSGWSANATPDFYKCNNRVSGEWNYGRAPYACDASAFGEDRFVKTNYLGVVFQDSQTRDAERRRYGSELNAVVKTAAQVYLKKRKPSASAAEIQQWTLAILATSAHESYWSHYRVASDGRMKMMRGDSGHGHGLMQVDDRHHYPAVNEGIAWNLVTNIAYGMDIFYAAWERAPSQSCVGSATNWEARIRSAWSAYNGGPSQICRWTKTTGTWAHNDTNFHSILKGRRWETIVADPNRTSSVAVSCLMEKRENCGAPEVPPVSQDPQEGRLYRVSGSVCLVKNKIFFCLDDERDRSCLAALGPVQSDAVIDWTPAQLAKYSIQREDRHLLCRSHDRSLIAVGSAIQVRKSINLRSTPAGGQIGVVPSGSILQVRDFEIRNASKDRYYRVTYGGKVGYIFAGDAAEASTWAVEVAASRAPRSTLARVGDKVRIVNAAGINFRSSPGGTLLRNLAKGTSHKVEEVVARTGENKIYYRVKVGSQSGYIYAGLLLPEETLTDWAQP
;
A
#
# COMPACT_ATOMS: atom_id res chain seq x y z
N MET A 1 6.60 31.22 -15.79
CA MET A 1 6.92 29.81 -16.11
C MET A 1 5.93 28.95 -15.33
N ILE A 2 4.85 28.54 -15.99
CA ILE A 2 3.68 27.89 -15.37
C ILE A 2 4.03 26.41 -15.18
N LEU A 3 4.13 25.96 -13.93
CA LEU A 3 4.27 24.55 -13.59
C LEU A 3 2.94 23.84 -13.91
N CYS A 4 2.98 22.98 -14.92
CA CYS A 4 1.92 22.03 -15.23
C CYS A 4 1.95 20.91 -14.16
N LEU A 5 0.99 20.93 -13.23
CA LEU A 5 0.68 19.77 -12.39
C LEU A 5 0.12 18.65 -13.28
N PRO A 6 0.52 17.39 -13.10
CA PRO A 6 -0.10 16.30 -13.83
C PRO A 6 -1.55 16.18 -13.36
N LEU A 7 -2.48 16.50 -14.25
CA LEU A 7 -3.88 16.10 -14.15
C LEU A 7 -3.90 14.58 -14.00
N LEU A 8 -4.24 14.10 -12.80
CA LEU A 8 -4.69 12.73 -12.62
C LEU A 8 -5.85 12.52 -13.58
N ALA A 9 -5.67 11.61 -14.54
CA ALA A 9 -6.74 11.19 -15.44
C ALA A 9 -7.97 10.80 -14.60
N PRO A 10 -9.19 11.16 -15.02
CA PRO A 10 -10.39 10.68 -14.35
C PRO A 10 -10.35 9.15 -14.34
N VAL A 11 -10.54 8.53 -13.17
CA VAL A 11 -10.74 7.08 -13.05
C VAL A 11 -12.09 6.75 -13.68
N SER A 12 -12.16 6.73 -15.01
CA SER A 12 -13.30 6.22 -15.77
C SER A 12 -13.17 4.69 -15.84
N GLY A 13 -13.33 4.04 -14.70
CA GLY A 13 -13.36 2.59 -14.58
C GLY A 13 -14.77 2.06 -14.41
N TRP A 14 -15.76 2.62 -15.11
CA TRP A 14 -17.08 1.98 -15.24
C TRP A 14 -16.92 0.83 -16.24
N SER A 15 -16.68 -0.38 -15.76
CA SER A 15 -16.80 -1.58 -16.59
C SER A 15 -17.93 -2.42 -16.02
N ALA A 16 -19.07 -2.46 -16.71
CA ALA A 16 -20.13 -3.41 -16.41
C ALA A 16 -19.56 -4.82 -16.61
N ASN A 17 -19.22 -5.50 -15.52
CA ASN A 17 -18.88 -6.91 -15.55
C ASN A 17 -20.03 -7.70 -14.94
N ALA A 18 -20.42 -8.77 -15.61
CA ALA A 18 -21.42 -9.70 -15.10
C ALA A 18 -20.77 -10.60 -14.04
N THR A 19 -20.49 -10.04 -12.87
CA THR A 19 -20.19 -10.83 -11.68
C THR A 19 -21.47 -11.54 -11.24
N PRO A 20 -21.42 -12.83 -10.87
CA PRO A 20 -22.58 -13.50 -10.29
C PRO A 20 -22.86 -12.96 -8.88
N ASP A 21 -24.10 -13.08 -8.42
CA ASP A 21 -24.48 -12.85 -7.03
C ASP A 21 -23.49 -13.58 -6.10
N PHE A 22 -23.07 -12.88 -5.05
CA PHE A 22 -22.08 -13.38 -4.09
C PHE A 22 -20.75 -13.83 -4.73
N TYR A 23 -20.28 -13.11 -5.76
CA TYR A 23 -18.98 -13.33 -6.38
C TYR A 23 -17.85 -13.47 -5.35
N LYS A 24 -17.07 -14.57 -5.45
CA LYS A 24 -15.98 -14.94 -4.52
C LYS A 24 -16.38 -14.95 -3.03
N CYS A 25 -17.65 -15.24 -2.74
CA CYS A 25 -18.16 -15.30 -1.36
C CYS A 25 -18.04 -16.70 -0.76
N ASN A 26 -16.85 -17.06 -0.28
CA ASN A 26 -16.66 -18.30 0.46
C ASN A 26 -17.17 -18.18 1.90
N ASN A 27 -17.69 -19.27 2.44
CA ASN A 27 -18.18 -19.41 3.82
C ASN A 27 -19.10 -18.24 4.22
N ARG A 28 -20.10 -17.95 3.38
CA ARG A 28 -21.05 -16.85 3.60
C ARG A 28 -21.75 -17.00 4.95
N VAL A 29 -21.81 -15.89 5.68
CA VAL A 29 -22.56 -15.78 6.94
C VAL A 29 -23.58 -14.66 6.84
N SER A 30 -24.76 -14.88 7.41
CA SER A 30 -25.79 -13.85 7.53
C SER A 30 -25.47 -12.86 8.64
N GLY A 31 -26.11 -11.70 8.59
CA GLY A 31 -25.99 -10.62 9.55
C GLY A 31 -27.35 -10.05 9.89
N GLU A 32 -27.39 -8.77 10.24
CA GLU A 32 -28.60 -8.03 10.57
C GLU A 32 -28.48 -6.63 10.00
N TRP A 33 -29.58 -6.01 9.59
CA TRP A 33 -29.62 -4.63 9.10
C TRP A 33 -29.43 -3.63 10.25
N ASN A 34 -28.27 -3.70 10.91
CA ASN A 34 -27.88 -2.88 12.05
C ASN A 34 -26.36 -2.69 12.02
N TYR A 35 -25.89 -1.75 12.83
CA TYR A 35 -24.52 -1.28 12.77
C TYR A 35 -23.48 -2.37 13.05
N GLY A 36 -22.47 -2.44 12.18
CA GLY A 36 -21.34 -3.36 12.26
C GLY A 36 -21.59 -4.78 11.72
N ARG A 37 -22.83 -5.15 11.36
CA ARG A 37 -23.19 -6.51 10.92
C ARG A 37 -24.14 -6.58 9.71
N ALA A 38 -24.28 -5.51 8.93
CA ALA A 38 -25.18 -5.50 7.76
C ALA A 38 -24.65 -6.30 6.56
N PRO A 39 -25.55 -6.76 5.68
CA PRO A 39 -26.45 -7.88 5.93
C PRO A 39 -25.77 -9.25 5.74
N TYR A 40 -24.72 -9.34 4.93
CA TYR A 40 -23.97 -10.57 4.70
C TYR A 40 -22.48 -10.31 4.87
N ALA A 41 -21.71 -11.37 5.12
CA ALA A 41 -20.26 -11.30 5.06
C ALA A 41 -19.68 -12.59 4.52
N CYS A 42 -18.52 -12.48 3.87
CA CYS A 42 -17.79 -13.61 3.27
C CYS A 42 -16.33 -13.55 3.71
N ASP A 43 -15.58 -14.62 3.50
CA ASP A 43 -14.16 -14.63 3.85
C ASP A 43 -13.40 -13.43 3.26
N ALA A 44 -12.76 -12.65 4.12
CA ALA A 44 -11.95 -11.50 3.67
C ALA A 44 -10.77 -11.95 2.81
N SER A 45 -10.26 -13.15 3.08
CA SER A 45 -9.15 -13.80 2.36
C SER A 45 -9.42 -14.06 0.87
N ALA A 46 -10.68 -13.96 0.42
CA ALA A 46 -11.03 -14.07 -0.99
C ALA A 46 -10.57 -12.86 -1.83
N PHE A 47 -10.30 -11.72 -1.18
CA PHE A 47 -9.88 -10.47 -1.83
C PHE A 47 -8.58 -9.89 -1.27
N GLY A 48 -8.23 -10.24 -0.01
CA GLY A 48 -7.06 -9.72 0.70
C GLY A 48 -6.41 -10.75 1.61
N GLU A 49 -5.55 -10.29 2.52
CA GLU A 49 -4.91 -11.15 3.53
C GLU A 49 -5.47 -10.87 4.93
N ASP A 50 -5.98 -11.91 5.60
CA ASP A 50 -6.46 -11.82 6.99
C ASP A 50 -5.38 -11.26 7.93
N ARG A 51 -4.11 -11.59 7.68
CA ARG A 51 -2.98 -11.06 8.46
C ARG A 51 -2.95 -9.54 8.42
N PHE A 52 -3.12 -8.94 7.24
CA PHE A 52 -3.11 -7.49 7.10
C PHE A 52 -4.25 -6.85 7.91
N VAL A 53 -5.45 -7.44 7.90
CA VAL A 53 -6.58 -6.99 8.73
C VAL A 53 -6.24 -7.08 10.21
N LYS A 54 -5.72 -8.23 10.66
CA LYS A 54 -5.34 -8.46 12.05
C LYS A 54 -4.24 -7.51 12.53
N THR A 55 -3.33 -7.12 11.65
CA THR A 55 -2.23 -6.21 12.00
C THR A 55 -2.67 -4.74 12.01
N ASN A 56 -3.46 -4.30 11.03
CA ASN A 56 -3.71 -2.87 10.82
C ASN A 56 -5.10 -2.40 11.28
N TYR A 57 -6.06 -3.31 11.38
CA TYR A 57 -7.47 -2.99 11.52
C TYR A 57 -8.14 -3.66 12.71
N LEU A 58 -7.40 -4.34 13.60
CA LEU A 58 -7.99 -5.11 14.70
C LEU A 58 -8.99 -4.30 15.55
N GLY A 59 -8.67 -3.03 15.83
CA GLY A 59 -9.56 -2.12 16.56
C GLY A 59 -10.91 -1.86 15.87
N VAL A 60 -10.97 -2.01 14.55
CA VAL A 60 -12.17 -1.83 13.71
C VAL A 60 -12.63 -3.14 13.05
N VAL A 61 -12.38 -4.28 13.71
CA VAL A 61 -13.04 -5.55 13.38
C VAL A 61 -14.15 -5.81 14.40
N PHE A 62 -15.39 -6.00 13.94
CA PHE A 62 -16.52 -6.35 14.78
C PHE A 62 -16.39 -7.80 15.30
N GLN A 63 -16.62 -8.04 16.58
CA GLN A 63 -16.46 -9.35 17.21
C GLN A 63 -17.82 -10.01 17.47
N ASP A 64 -18.19 -11.01 16.67
CA ASP A 64 -19.50 -11.68 16.85
C ASP A 64 -19.59 -12.46 18.16
N SER A 65 -18.47 -12.79 18.80
CA SER A 65 -18.38 -13.46 20.10
C SER A 65 -18.72 -12.56 21.30
N GLN A 66 -18.74 -11.24 21.11
CA GLN A 66 -19.02 -10.27 22.17
C GLN A 66 -20.52 -9.95 22.26
N THR A 67 -20.94 -9.39 23.40
CA THR A 67 -22.32 -8.91 23.56
C THR A 67 -22.60 -7.79 22.56
N ARG A 68 -23.75 -7.87 21.87
CA ARG A 68 -24.03 -7.05 20.69
C ARG A 68 -23.97 -5.55 20.96
N ASP A 69 -24.56 -5.09 22.06
CA ASP A 69 -24.64 -3.65 22.34
C ASP A 69 -23.32 -3.05 22.80
N ALA A 70 -22.56 -3.78 23.64
CA ALA A 70 -21.23 -3.34 24.04
C ALA A 70 -20.28 -3.31 22.84
N GLU A 71 -20.34 -4.33 21.99
CA GLU A 71 -19.50 -4.42 20.81
C GLU A 71 -19.83 -3.34 19.78
N ARG A 72 -21.11 -3.04 19.54
CA ARG A 72 -21.53 -1.93 18.67
C ARG A 72 -20.98 -0.59 19.17
N ARG A 73 -20.99 -0.35 20.49
CA ARG A 73 -20.45 0.89 21.07
C ARG A 73 -18.93 0.99 20.91
N ARG A 74 -18.21 -0.09 21.16
CA ARG A 74 -16.75 -0.17 21.00
C ARG A 74 -16.36 0.04 19.54
N TYR A 75 -16.91 -0.81 18.66
CA TYR A 75 -16.66 -0.79 17.22
C TYR A 75 -17.10 0.54 16.59
N GLY A 76 -18.27 1.06 16.96
CA GLY A 76 -18.79 2.33 16.46
C GLY A 76 -17.91 3.52 16.82
N SER A 77 -17.37 3.56 18.04
CA SER A 77 -16.44 4.63 18.45
C SER A 77 -15.13 4.58 17.66
N GLU A 78 -14.56 3.39 17.46
CA GLU A 78 -13.35 3.19 16.66
C GLU A 78 -13.57 3.55 15.19
N LEU A 79 -14.66 3.06 14.58
CA LEU A 79 -14.93 3.33 13.17
C LEU A 79 -15.28 4.81 12.92
N ASN A 80 -15.98 5.46 13.85
CA ASN A 80 -16.21 6.90 13.83
C ASN A 80 -14.88 7.67 13.77
N ALA A 81 -13.91 7.30 14.61
CA ALA A 81 -12.58 7.92 14.63
C ALA A 81 -11.83 7.70 13.30
N VAL A 82 -11.87 6.48 12.75
CA VAL A 82 -11.26 6.14 11.46
C VAL A 82 -11.87 6.96 10.32
N VAL A 83 -13.19 6.96 10.17
CA VAL A 83 -13.90 7.64 9.07
C VAL A 83 -13.72 9.15 9.16
N LYS A 84 -13.80 9.72 10.37
CA LYS A 84 -13.55 11.15 10.63
C LYS A 84 -12.14 11.54 10.21
N THR A 85 -11.14 10.77 10.61
CA THR A 85 -9.74 11.02 10.25
C THR A 85 -9.53 10.90 8.75
N ALA A 86 -10.07 9.86 8.12
CA ALA A 86 -9.94 9.62 6.68
C ALA A 86 -10.55 10.76 5.87
N ALA A 87 -11.76 11.19 6.22
CA ALA A 87 -12.44 12.30 5.55
C ALA A 87 -11.64 13.61 5.61
N GLN A 88 -11.09 13.93 6.79
CA GLN A 88 -10.29 15.15 6.98
C GLN A 88 -8.97 15.11 6.22
N VAL A 89 -8.24 13.99 6.30
CA VAL A 89 -6.97 13.80 5.59
C VAL A 89 -7.20 13.87 4.08
N TYR A 90 -8.22 13.16 3.59
CA TYR A 90 -8.58 13.16 2.18
C TYR A 90 -8.86 14.57 1.66
N LEU A 91 -9.78 15.31 2.31
CA LEU A 91 -10.18 16.62 1.81
C LEU A 91 -9.04 17.62 1.88
N LYS A 92 -8.26 17.66 2.98
CA LYS A 92 -7.09 18.55 3.08
C LYS A 92 -6.05 18.27 2.00
N LYS A 93 -5.88 17.00 1.61
CA LYS A 93 -4.98 16.62 0.51
C LYS A 93 -5.55 17.03 -0.85
N ARG A 94 -6.84 16.85 -1.07
CA ARG A 94 -7.50 17.12 -2.36
C ARG A 94 -7.77 18.61 -2.60
N LYS A 95 -8.06 19.34 -1.53
CA LYS A 95 -8.38 20.77 -1.51
C LYS A 95 -7.73 21.42 -0.27
N PRO A 96 -6.43 21.75 -0.35
CA PRO A 96 -5.70 22.36 0.77
C PRO A 96 -6.30 23.70 1.25
N SER A 97 -7.06 24.38 0.40
CA SER A 97 -7.76 25.63 0.69
C SER A 97 -9.16 25.46 1.32
N ALA A 98 -9.60 24.23 1.61
CA ALA A 98 -10.91 23.98 2.21
C ALA A 98 -11.04 24.67 3.57
N SER A 99 -12.14 25.38 3.78
CA SER A 99 -12.40 26.06 5.05
C SER A 99 -12.71 25.07 6.17
N ALA A 100 -12.57 25.49 7.43
CA ALA A 100 -12.93 24.66 8.58
C ALA A 100 -14.40 24.18 8.52
N ALA A 101 -15.31 25.05 8.07
CA ALA A 101 -16.71 24.71 7.86
C ALA A 101 -16.89 23.66 6.75
N GLU A 102 -16.20 23.80 5.62
CA GLU A 102 -16.25 22.80 4.54
C GLU A 102 -15.73 21.44 5.03
N ILE A 103 -14.63 21.43 5.79
CA ILE A 103 -14.06 20.20 6.36
C ILE A 103 -15.04 19.53 7.32
N GLN A 104 -15.71 20.29 8.19
CA GLN A 104 -16.70 19.75 9.11
C GLN A 104 -17.87 19.11 8.35
N GLN A 105 -18.39 19.80 7.34
CA GLN A 105 -19.56 19.36 6.59
C GLN A 105 -19.25 18.21 5.64
N TRP A 106 -18.06 18.20 5.02
CA TRP A 106 -17.53 17.04 4.31
C TRP A 106 -17.42 15.82 5.22
N THR A 107 -16.86 16.00 6.42
CA THR A 107 -16.73 14.91 7.38
C THR A 107 -18.09 14.34 7.78
N LEU A 108 -19.08 15.20 8.03
CA LEU A 108 -20.46 14.81 8.27
C LEU A 108 -21.06 14.03 7.08
N ALA A 109 -20.80 14.50 5.86
CA ALA A 109 -21.25 13.85 4.63
C ALA A 109 -20.74 12.40 4.54
N ILE A 110 -19.45 12.18 4.78
CA ILE A 110 -18.84 10.86 4.67
C ILE A 110 -19.34 9.93 5.79
N LEU A 111 -19.48 10.43 7.02
CA LEU A 111 -20.06 9.63 8.13
C LEU A 111 -21.48 9.17 7.80
N ALA A 112 -22.31 10.08 7.27
CA ALA A 112 -23.69 9.78 6.87
C ALA A 112 -23.75 8.79 5.71
N THR A 113 -22.90 8.98 4.69
CA THR A 113 -22.80 8.05 3.54
C THR A 113 -22.41 6.67 4.03
N SER A 114 -21.33 6.52 4.80
CA SER A 114 -20.94 5.22 5.36
C SER A 114 -22.05 4.61 6.22
N ALA A 115 -22.79 5.42 6.98
CA ALA A 115 -23.89 4.93 7.82
C ALA A 115 -25.05 4.40 6.98
N HIS A 116 -25.37 5.07 5.86
CA HIS A 116 -26.44 4.66 4.96
C HIS A 116 -26.07 3.44 4.12
N GLU A 117 -24.90 3.45 3.50
CA GLU A 117 -24.48 2.40 2.56
C GLU A 117 -24.27 1.06 3.26
N SER A 118 -23.69 1.06 4.47
CA SER A 118 -23.22 -0.17 5.11
C SER A 118 -23.65 -0.37 6.54
N TYR A 119 -24.42 0.55 7.14
CA TYR A 119 -24.59 0.59 8.59
C TYR A 119 -23.23 0.52 9.29
N TRP A 120 -22.24 1.26 8.79
CA TRP A 120 -20.87 1.22 9.32
C TRP A 120 -20.27 -0.19 9.40
N SER A 121 -20.56 -1.09 8.47
CA SER A 121 -20.06 -2.47 8.51
C SER A 121 -18.90 -2.67 7.53
N HIS A 122 -17.79 -3.24 7.99
CA HIS A 122 -16.67 -3.57 7.10
C HIS A 122 -16.06 -4.94 7.37
N TYR A 123 -15.36 -5.14 8.49
CA TYR A 123 -14.85 -6.45 8.88
C TYR A 123 -15.54 -6.98 10.13
N ARG A 124 -15.65 -8.30 10.22
CA ARG A 124 -16.01 -8.98 11.46
C ARG A 124 -15.31 -10.32 11.61
N VAL A 125 -15.00 -10.70 12.84
CA VAL A 125 -14.79 -12.11 13.18
C VAL A 125 -16.19 -12.69 13.40
N ALA A 126 -16.63 -13.55 12.48
CA ALA A 126 -17.96 -14.14 12.54
C ALA A 126 -18.03 -15.29 13.56
N SER A 127 -19.25 -15.81 13.79
CA SER A 127 -19.48 -16.94 14.71
C SER A 127 -18.75 -18.22 14.33
N ASP A 128 -18.29 -18.36 13.08
CA ASP A 128 -17.44 -19.47 12.63
C ASP A 128 -15.94 -19.24 12.92
N GLY A 129 -15.60 -18.16 13.62
CA GLY A 129 -14.23 -17.78 13.99
C GLY A 129 -13.38 -17.21 12.85
N ARG A 130 -13.94 -17.07 11.64
CA ARG A 130 -13.21 -16.58 10.47
C ARG A 130 -13.32 -15.06 10.33
N MET A 131 -12.28 -14.46 9.75
CA MET A 131 -12.30 -13.06 9.34
C MET A 131 -13.19 -12.91 8.11
N LYS A 132 -14.24 -12.10 8.24
CA LYS A 132 -15.18 -11.82 7.16
C LYS A 132 -15.14 -10.35 6.79
N MET A 133 -15.39 -10.09 5.52
CA MET A 133 -15.68 -8.76 5.00
C MET A 133 -17.17 -8.66 4.64
N MET A 134 -17.76 -7.52 4.96
CA MET A 134 -19.15 -7.22 4.68
C MET A 134 -19.43 -7.22 3.17
N ARG A 135 -20.58 -7.80 2.80
CA ARG A 135 -21.15 -7.78 1.46
C ARG A 135 -22.61 -7.34 1.48
N GLY A 136 -22.97 -6.38 0.63
CA GLY A 136 -24.35 -5.94 0.41
C GLY A 136 -24.82 -6.18 -1.02
N ASP A 137 -26.06 -5.79 -1.32
CA ASP A 137 -26.72 -5.93 -2.64
C ASP A 137 -26.50 -7.30 -3.31
N SER A 138 -27.08 -8.35 -2.72
CA SER A 138 -26.89 -9.75 -3.16
C SER A 138 -25.42 -10.18 -3.30
N GLY A 139 -24.54 -9.53 -2.53
CA GLY A 139 -23.11 -9.81 -2.52
C GLY A 139 -22.28 -8.89 -3.41
N HIS A 140 -22.85 -7.98 -4.18
CA HIS A 140 -22.09 -7.10 -5.08
C HIS A 140 -21.39 -5.93 -4.39
N GLY A 141 -21.97 -5.39 -3.31
CA GLY A 141 -21.39 -4.26 -2.59
C GLY A 141 -20.29 -4.70 -1.63
N HIS A 142 -19.10 -4.09 -1.71
CA HIS A 142 -17.95 -4.42 -0.85
C HIS A 142 -17.76 -3.38 0.25
N GLY A 143 -17.81 -3.84 1.51
CA GLY A 143 -17.31 -3.08 2.64
C GLY A 143 -18.09 -1.80 2.97
N LEU A 144 -17.39 -0.81 3.53
CA LEU A 144 -17.99 0.31 4.26
C LEU A 144 -18.69 1.30 3.31
N MET A 145 -18.06 1.52 2.16
CA MET A 145 -18.58 2.42 1.12
C MET A 145 -19.41 1.67 0.07
N GLN A 146 -19.64 0.36 0.20
CA GLN A 146 -20.37 -0.45 -0.77
C GLN A 146 -19.83 -0.30 -2.21
N VAL A 147 -18.53 -0.50 -2.38
CA VAL A 147 -17.93 -0.48 -3.73
C VAL A 147 -18.43 -1.68 -4.50
N ASP A 148 -19.28 -1.44 -5.50
CA ASP A 148 -20.02 -2.49 -6.22
C ASP A 148 -19.17 -3.18 -7.29
N ASP A 149 -19.04 -4.51 -7.25
CA ASP A 149 -18.19 -5.26 -8.18
C ASP A 149 -18.72 -5.37 -9.61
N ARG A 150 -19.99 -5.03 -9.87
CA ARG A 150 -20.52 -4.96 -11.24
C ARG A 150 -20.09 -3.68 -11.94
N HIS A 151 -19.91 -2.61 -11.18
CA HIS A 151 -19.60 -1.27 -11.71
C HIS A 151 -18.13 -0.86 -11.52
N HIS A 152 -17.49 -1.38 -10.47
CA HIS A 152 -16.12 -1.05 -10.04
C HIS A 152 -15.20 -2.28 -10.05
N TYR A 153 -15.44 -3.22 -10.96
CA TYR A 153 -14.69 -4.48 -11.05
C TYR A 153 -13.16 -4.32 -11.02
N PRO A 154 -12.54 -3.34 -11.73
CA PRO A 154 -11.09 -3.15 -11.66
C PRO A 154 -10.62 -2.84 -10.24
N ALA A 155 -11.31 -1.94 -9.53
CA ALA A 155 -10.97 -1.59 -8.15
C ALA A 155 -11.13 -2.78 -7.20
N VAL A 156 -12.15 -3.62 -7.41
CA VAL A 156 -12.34 -4.85 -6.64
C VAL A 156 -11.22 -5.85 -6.91
N ASN A 157 -10.85 -6.05 -8.17
CA ASN A 157 -9.82 -7.01 -8.57
C ASN A 157 -8.39 -6.56 -8.21
N GLU A 158 -8.14 -5.25 -8.15
CA GLU A 158 -6.90 -4.65 -7.64
C GLU A 158 -6.82 -4.67 -6.10
N GLY A 159 -7.88 -5.10 -5.43
CA GLY A 159 -7.97 -5.21 -3.98
C GLY A 159 -8.21 -3.88 -3.26
N ILE A 160 -8.62 -2.83 -3.97
CA ILE A 160 -8.95 -1.52 -3.38
C ILE A 160 -10.21 -1.64 -2.53
N ALA A 161 -11.20 -2.37 -3.03
CA ALA A 161 -12.51 -2.47 -2.40
C ALA A 161 -12.50 -3.27 -1.08
N TRP A 162 -11.54 -4.20 -0.90
CA TRP A 162 -11.52 -5.03 0.30
C TRP A 162 -10.85 -4.36 1.48
N ASN A 163 -9.83 -3.52 1.25
CA ASN A 163 -9.06 -2.87 2.30
C ASN A 163 -9.82 -1.64 2.83
N LEU A 164 -10.06 -1.58 4.14
CA LEU A 164 -10.90 -0.54 4.77
C LEU A 164 -10.55 0.89 4.35
N VAL A 165 -9.27 1.28 4.47
CA VAL A 165 -8.85 2.66 4.23
C VAL A 165 -8.89 2.99 2.74
N THR A 166 -8.52 2.06 1.86
CA THR A 166 -8.63 2.27 0.41
C THR A 166 -10.06 2.21 -0.09
N ASN A 167 -10.94 1.41 0.54
CA ASN A 167 -12.38 1.39 0.29
C ASN A 167 -13.01 2.75 0.62
N ILE A 168 -12.67 3.32 1.79
CA ILE A 168 -13.07 4.67 2.18
C ILE A 168 -12.56 5.71 1.19
N ALA A 169 -11.27 5.69 0.87
CA ALA A 169 -10.66 6.65 -0.06
C ALA A 169 -11.28 6.58 -1.46
N TYR A 170 -11.52 5.39 -1.98
CA TYR A 170 -12.15 5.18 -3.28
C TYR A 170 -13.60 5.67 -3.30
N GLY A 171 -14.39 5.37 -2.26
CA GLY A 171 -15.74 5.92 -2.11
C GLY A 171 -15.73 7.46 -2.04
N MET A 172 -14.77 8.03 -1.32
CA MET A 172 -14.59 9.49 -1.27
C MET A 172 -14.18 10.09 -2.62
N ASP A 173 -13.39 9.41 -3.45
CA ASP A 173 -13.07 9.88 -4.82
C ASP A 173 -14.34 10.02 -5.67
N ILE A 174 -15.24 9.02 -5.62
CA ILE A 174 -16.53 9.07 -6.32
C ILE A 174 -17.40 10.20 -5.77
N PHE A 175 -17.51 10.29 -4.44
CA PHE A 175 -18.34 11.30 -3.77
C PHE A 175 -17.81 12.73 -4.01
N TYR A 176 -16.50 12.92 -3.98
CA TYR A 176 -15.83 14.23 -4.13
C TYR A 176 -16.14 14.89 -5.47
N ALA A 177 -16.19 14.11 -6.55
CA ALA A 177 -16.56 14.61 -7.87
C ALA A 177 -17.97 15.23 -7.89
N ALA A 178 -18.90 14.71 -7.10
CA ALA A 178 -20.23 15.30 -6.96
C ALA A 178 -20.24 16.46 -5.96
N TRP A 179 -19.47 16.36 -4.87
CA TRP A 179 -19.31 17.43 -3.89
C TRP A 179 -18.81 18.75 -4.49
N GLU A 180 -17.84 18.70 -5.41
CA GLU A 180 -17.31 19.90 -6.08
C GLU A 180 -18.27 20.46 -7.13
N ARG A 181 -19.11 19.63 -7.75
CA ARG A 181 -20.13 20.08 -8.72
C ARG A 181 -21.39 20.61 -8.06
N ALA A 182 -21.72 20.15 -6.85
CA ALA A 182 -22.96 20.49 -6.16
C ALA A 182 -23.21 22.01 -6.01
N PRO A 183 -22.23 22.86 -5.65
CA PRO A 183 -22.44 24.31 -5.56
C PRO A 183 -22.98 24.99 -6.82
N SER A 184 -22.73 24.42 -8.01
CA SER A 184 -23.20 24.99 -9.28
C SER A 184 -24.56 24.46 -9.71
N GLN A 185 -25.19 23.57 -8.92
CA GLN A 185 -26.48 22.98 -9.27
C GLN A 185 -27.63 23.84 -8.77
N SER A 186 -28.68 23.97 -9.59
CA SER A 186 -29.87 24.75 -9.27
C SER A 186 -30.58 24.28 -7.99
N CYS A 187 -30.52 22.98 -7.69
CA CYS A 187 -31.11 22.41 -6.47
C CYS A 187 -30.36 22.75 -5.18
N VAL A 188 -29.14 23.28 -5.24
CA VAL A 188 -28.32 23.59 -4.06
C VAL A 188 -28.43 25.06 -3.67
N GLY A 189 -28.56 25.96 -4.65
CA GLY A 189 -28.80 27.39 -4.47
C GLY A 189 -27.56 28.18 -4.02
N SER A 190 -26.71 27.65 -3.13
CA SER A 190 -25.46 28.29 -2.72
C SER A 190 -24.37 27.31 -2.31
N ALA A 191 -23.11 27.70 -2.45
CA ALA A 191 -21.95 26.86 -2.09
C ALA A 191 -21.88 26.49 -0.59
N THR A 192 -22.54 27.28 0.26
CA THR A 192 -22.58 27.10 1.72
C THR A 192 -23.90 26.47 2.20
N ASN A 193 -24.82 26.12 1.30
CA ASN A 193 -25.96 25.28 1.63
C ASN A 193 -25.50 23.83 1.78
N TRP A 194 -24.84 23.55 2.91
CA TRP A 194 -24.16 22.30 3.17
C TRP A 194 -25.08 21.10 3.13
N GLU A 195 -26.30 21.22 3.67
CA GLU A 195 -27.27 20.11 3.65
C GLU A 195 -27.64 19.73 2.21
N ALA A 196 -27.99 20.71 1.37
CA ALA A 196 -28.28 20.47 -0.04
C ALA A 196 -27.05 19.94 -0.79
N ARG A 197 -25.85 20.43 -0.47
CA ARG A 197 -24.58 19.97 -1.06
C ARG A 197 -24.31 18.50 -0.72
N ILE A 198 -24.51 18.10 0.53
CA ILE A 198 -24.38 16.70 1.00
C ILE A 198 -25.38 15.81 0.27
N ARG A 199 -26.66 16.21 0.25
CA ARG A 199 -27.72 15.45 -0.41
C ARG A 199 -27.45 15.29 -1.91
N SER A 200 -27.02 16.36 -2.58
CA SER A 200 -26.63 16.31 -3.99
C SER A 200 -25.47 15.36 -4.26
N ALA A 201 -24.42 15.44 -3.45
CA ALA A 201 -23.27 14.56 -3.60
C ALA A 201 -23.64 13.09 -3.38
N TRP A 202 -24.48 12.80 -2.38
CA TRP A 202 -24.95 11.44 -2.12
C TRP A 202 -25.88 10.91 -3.22
N SER A 203 -26.83 11.71 -3.73
CA SER A 203 -27.69 11.26 -4.84
C SER A 203 -26.89 10.89 -6.08
N ALA A 204 -25.82 11.63 -6.38
CA ALA A 204 -24.91 11.32 -7.48
C ALA A 204 -23.98 10.13 -7.19
N TYR A 205 -23.57 9.95 -5.93
CA TYR A 205 -22.80 8.78 -5.49
C TYR A 205 -23.60 7.49 -5.70
N ASN A 206 -24.85 7.48 -5.24
CA ASN A 206 -25.71 6.31 -5.27
C ASN A 206 -26.39 6.07 -6.63
N GLY A 207 -26.73 7.13 -7.36
CA GLY A 207 -27.45 7.05 -8.64
C GLY A 207 -26.62 7.32 -9.90
N GLY A 208 -25.34 7.65 -9.73
CA GLY A 208 -24.46 8.09 -10.81
C GLY A 208 -24.49 9.60 -11.07
N PRO A 209 -23.53 10.13 -11.86
CA PRO A 209 -23.26 11.57 -11.95
C PRO A 209 -24.42 12.47 -12.37
N SER A 210 -25.40 11.93 -13.12
CA SER A 210 -26.58 12.66 -13.61
C SER A 210 -27.69 12.82 -12.57
N GLN A 211 -27.60 12.10 -11.44
CA GLN A 211 -28.62 12.10 -10.39
C GLN A 211 -28.37 13.15 -9.29
N ILE A 212 -27.49 14.13 -9.53
CA ILE A 212 -27.06 15.11 -8.51
C ILE A 212 -28.18 15.96 -7.88
N CYS A 213 -29.32 16.12 -8.56
CA CYS A 213 -30.50 16.80 -8.01
C CYS A 213 -31.69 15.84 -7.77
N ARG A 214 -31.47 14.52 -7.80
CA ARG A 214 -32.55 13.53 -7.66
C ARG A 214 -33.32 13.69 -6.35
N TRP A 215 -32.64 14.05 -5.26
CA TRP A 215 -33.24 14.24 -3.93
C TRP A 215 -34.35 15.30 -3.85
N THR A 216 -34.47 16.21 -4.83
CA THR A 216 -35.58 17.18 -4.87
C THR A 216 -36.90 16.56 -5.34
N LYS A 217 -36.85 15.37 -5.95
CA LYS A 217 -38.03 14.64 -6.39
C LYS A 217 -38.63 13.88 -5.21
N THR A 218 -39.93 14.02 -5.02
CA THR A 218 -40.70 13.30 -4.00
C THR A 218 -41.29 11.97 -4.50
N THR A 219 -41.15 11.68 -5.80
CA THR A 219 -41.70 10.49 -6.46
C THR A 219 -40.65 9.80 -7.35
N GLY A 220 -40.83 8.51 -7.59
CA GLY A 220 -39.96 7.67 -8.42
C GLY A 220 -39.29 6.53 -7.64
N THR A 221 -38.75 5.55 -8.37
CA THR A 221 -38.22 4.29 -7.82
C THR A 221 -37.16 4.49 -6.74
N TRP A 222 -36.38 5.58 -6.80
CA TRP A 222 -35.25 5.83 -5.90
C TRP A 222 -35.49 6.95 -4.87
N ALA A 223 -36.65 7.63 -4.89
CA ALA A 223 -36.94 8.75 -3.99
C ALA A 223 -36.93 8.34 -2.50
N HIS A 224 -37.28 7.08 -2.22
CA HIS A 224 -37.21 6.52 -0.88
C HIS A 224 -35.77 6.46 -0.34
N ASN A 225 -34.77 6.20 -1.19
CA ASN A 225 -33.37 6.15 -0.76
C ASN A 225 -32.86 7.55 -0.38
N ASP A 226 -33.17 8.59 -1.17
CA ASP A 226 -32.82 9.98 -0.82
C ASP A 226 -33.51 10.43 0.48
N THR A 227 -34.76 10.00 0.71
CA THR A 227 -35.50 10.28 1.95
C THR A 227 -34.86 9.58 3.14
N ASN A 228 -34.50 8.31 2.99
CA ASN A 228 -33.84 7.52 4.03
C ASN A 228 -32.46 8.07 4.38
N PHE A 229 -31.65 8.42 3.38
CA PHE A 229 -30.36 9.07 3.58
C PHE A 229 -30.51 10.40 4.31
N HIS A 230 -31.46 11.23 3.91
CA HIS A 230 -31.73 12.50 4.58
C HIS A 230 -32.13 12.30 6.05
N SER A 231 -32.95 11.28 6.35
CA SER A 231 -33.30 10.93 7.74
C SER A 231 -32.08 10.49 8.56
N ILE A 232 -31.16 9.73 7.96
CA ILE A 232 -29.90 9.34 8.61
C ILE A 232 -29.01 10.55 8.87
N LEU A 233 -28.88 11.46 7.89
CA LEU A 233 -28.09 12.68 8.00
C LEU A 233 -28.62 13.60 9.12
N LYS A 234 -29.92 13.88 9.15
CA LYS A 234 -30.53 14.78 10.15
C LYS A 234 -30.56 14.16 11.54
N GLY A 235 -30.92 12.87 11.61
CA GLY A 235 -31.00 12.15 12.88
C GLY A 235 -29.65 11.68 13.41
N ARG A 236 -28.58 11.82 12.62
CA ARG A 236 -27.22 11.36 12.93
C ARG A 236 -27.21 9.96 13.55
N ARG A 237 -27.97 9.04 12.95
CA ARG A 237 -28.37 7.79 13.61
C ARG A 237 -27.21 6.93 14.12
N TRP A 238 -26.03 7.08 13.53
CA TRP A 238 -24.80 6.41 13.96
C TRP A 238 -24.26 6.91 15.32
N GLU A 239 -24.55 8.15 15.74
CA GLU A 239 -24.07 8.69 17.02
C GLU A 239 -24.59 7.88 18.22
N THR A 240 -25.71 7.17 18.05
CA THR A 240 -26.27 6.26 19.07
C THR A 240 -25.34 5.10 19.46
N ILE A 241 -24.41 4.73 18.58
CA ILE A 241 -23.42 3.66 18.81
C ILE A 241 -21.99 4.22 19.00
N VAL A 242 -21.83 5.54 19.15
CA VAL A 242 -20.53 6.16 19.43
C VAL A 242 -20.48 6.52 20.91
N ALA A 243 -19.73 5.73 21.68
CA ALA A 243 -19.52 5.98 23.11
C ALA A 243 -18.50 7.11 23.35
N ASP A 244 -17.48 7.21 22.50
CA ASP A 244 -16.47 8.28 22.56
C ASP A 244 -16.32 8.97 21.19
N PRO A 245 -16.96 10.15 21.00
CA PRO A 245 -16.89 10.89 19.74
C PRO A 245 -15.54 11.58 19.50
N ASN A 246 -14.69 11.67 20.53
CA ASN A 246 -13.38 12.31 20.49
C ASN A 246 -12.24 11.29 20.44
N ARG A 247 -12.56 10.00 20.36
CA ARG A 247 -11.59 8.92 20.25
C ARG A 247 -10.60 9.18 19.11
N THR A 248 -9.33 8.92 19.38
CA THR A 248 -8.29 8.91 18.34
C THR A 248 -8.31 7.55 17.65
N SER A 249 -8.20 7.54 16.33
CA SER A 249 -8.21 6.32 15.52
C SER A 249 -7.07 5.37 15.94
N SER A 250 -7.40 4.11 16.25
CA SER A 250 -6.40 3.03 16.42
C SER A 250 -5.76 2.58 15.10
N VAL A 251 -6.27 3.05 13.96
CA VAL A 251 -5.74 2.79 12.62
C VAL A 251 -4.90 3.98 12.16
N ALA A 252 -3.72 3.72 11.60
CA ALA A 252 -2.85 4.73 11.02
C ALA A 252 -3.35 5.22 9.65
N VAL A 253 -4.52 5.86 9.65
CA VAL A 253 -5.28 6.24 8.45
C VAL A 253 -4.44 7.04 7.46
N SER A 254 -3.75 8.10 7.89
CA SER A 254 -2.97 8.94 6.98
C SER A 254 -1.89 8.16 6.24
N CYS A 255 -1.21 7.25 6.92
CA CYS A 255 -0.17 6.43 6.33
C CYS A 255 -0.77 5.40 5.35
N LEU A 256 -1.84 4.71 5.76
CA LEU A 256 -2.49 3.68 4.94
C LEU A 256 -3.18 4.28 3.69
N MET A 257 -3.72 5.49 3.79
CA MET A 257 -4.30 6.22 2.64
C MET A 257 -3.25 6.56 1.58
N GLU A 258 -1.98 6.70 1.97
CA GLU A 258 -0.88 6.92 1.03
C GLU A 258 -0.32 5.63 0.44
N LYS A 259 -1.00 4.50 0.64
CA LYS A 259 -0.57 3.16 0.23
C LYS A 259 0.83 2.81 0.75
N ARG A 260 1.23 3.41 1.87
CA ARG A 260 2.45 3.00 2.58
C ARG A 260 2.13 1.70 3.32
N GLU A 261 3.03 0.75 3.24
CA GLU A 261 2.99 -0.46 4.06
C GLU A 261 3.89 -0.22 5.29
N ASN A 262 3.57 -0.84 6.44
CA ASN A 262 4.24 -0.65 7.76
C ASN A 262 3.78 0.55 8.60
N CYS A 263 2.51 0.94 8.50
CA CYS A 263 2.01 2.15 9.17
C CYS A 263 1.97 2.14 10.70
N GLY A 264 2.23 0.99 11.36
CA GLY A 264 2.08 0.83 12.80
C GLY A 264 0.63 1.09 13.27
N ALA A 265 0.28 0.63 14.47
CA ALA A 265 -0.76 1.35 15.21
C ALA A 265 -0.19 2.73 15.55
N PRO A 266 -0.99 3.81 15.57
CA PRO A 266 -0.56 5.04 16.23
C PRO A 266 -0.44 4.72 17.72
N GLU A 267 0.73 4.23 18.14
CA GLU A 267 1.07 4.27 19.55
C GLU A 267 1.15 5.75 19.93
N VAL A 268 0.38 6.13 20.94
CA VAL A 268 0.81 7.19 21.85
C VAL A 268 1.58 6.48 22.95
N PRO A 269 2.93 6.45 22.94
CA PRO A 269 3.69 6.31 24.17
C PRO A 269 4.31 7.65 24.55
N PRO A 270 4.55 7.89 25.85
CA PRO A 270 5.13 9.13 26.33
C PRO A 270 6.49 9.34 25.68
N VAL A 271 6.81 10.60 25.39
CA VAL A 271 8.15 11.02 24.97
C VAL A 271 9.13 10.67 26.11
N SER A 272 9.64 9.44 26.10
CA SER A 272 10.93 9.13 26.71
C SER A 272 11.96 9.99 25.98
N GLN A 273 12.72 10.80 26.72
CA GLN A 273 13.74 11.68 26.14
C GLN A 273 14.88 10.90 25.48
N ASP A 274 15.04 9.60 25.81
CA ASP A 274 16.07 8.72 25.28
C ASP A 274 15.48 7.56 24.45
N PRO A 275 16.21 7.09 23.42
CA PRO A 275 15.76 5.98 22.58
C PRO A 275 15.92 4.66 23.33
N GLN A 276 14.99 3.76 23.09
CA GLN A 276 14.94 2.42 23.68
C GLN A 276 15.64 1.44 22.74
N GLU A 277 16.54 0.63 23.29
CA GLU A 277 17.23 -0.42 22.52
C GLU A 277 16.23 -1.45 21.98
N GLY A 278 16.52 -1.98 20.80
CA GLY A 278 15.67 -2.99 20.17
C GLY A 278 14.37 -2.44 19.57
N ARG A 279 14.13 -1.11 19.60
CA ARG A 279 13.00 -0.47 18.94
C ARG A 279 13.40 0.17 17.61
N LEU A 280 12.42 0.26 16.71
CA LEU A 280 12.57 0.88 15.40
C LEU A 280 12.18 2.36 15.45
N TYR A 281 12.95 3.18 14.74
CA TYR A 281 12.76 4.62 14.64
C TYR A 281 12.74 5.05 13.18
N ARG A 282 11.90 6.03 12.84
CA ARG A 282 11.94 6.69 11.53
C ARG A 282 12.60 8.04 11.68
N VAL A 283 13.63 8.27 10.87
CA VAL A 283 14.44 9.48 10.92
C VAL A 283 14.76 9.92 9.50
N SER A 284 14.30 11.11 9.11
CA SER A 284 14.63 11.72 7.81
C SER A 284 14.36 10.78 6.61
N GLY A 285 13.32 9.95 6.70
CA GLY A 285 12.94 8.98 5.66
C GLY A 285 13.59 7.60 5.80
N SER A 286 14.63 7.44 6.62
CA SER A 286 15.27 6.16 6.93
C SER A 286 14.58 5.46 8.10
N VAL A 287 14.66 4.13 8.14
CA VAL A 287 14.23 3.30 9.29
C VAL A 287 15.47 2.80 10.03
N CYS A 288 15.49 2.91 11.35
CA CYS A 288 16.67 2.66 12.17
C CYS A 288 16.38 1.75 13.35
N LEU A 289 17.30 0.83 13.66
CA LEU A 289 17.32 0.10 14.93
C LEU A 289 18.33 0.74 15.87
N VAL A 290 17.93 0.94 17.13
CA VAL A 290 18.83 1.47 18.15
C VAL A 290 19.51 0.34 18.92
N LYS A 291 20.84 0.40 18.99
CA LYS A 291 21.68 -0.49 19.79
C LYS A 291 22.90 0.29 20.29
N ASN A 292 23.21 0.22 21.58
CA ASN A 292 24.34 0.93 22.20
C ASN A 292 24.34 2.44 21.89
N LYS A 293 23.16 3.09 21.88
CA LYS A 293 22.95 4.51 21.50
C LYS A 293 23.37 4.88 20.07
N ILE A 294 23.58 3.90 19.19
CA ILE A 294 23.82 4.10 17.77
C ILE A 294 22.56 3.73 17.00
N PHE A 295 22.17 4.58 16.05
CA PHE A 295 21.07 4.35 15.12
C PHE A 295 21.63 3.69 13.86
N PHE A 296 21.33 2.41 13.67
CA PHE A 296 21.69 1.68 12.46
C PHE A 296 20.53 1.76 11.47
N CYS A 297 20.72 2.48 10.37
CA CYS A 297 19.63 2.93 9.51
C CYS A 297 19.70 2.32 8.11
N LEU A 298 18.55 1.91 7.59
CA LEU A 298 18.31 1.63 6.18
C LEU A 298 17.58 2.81 5.54
N ASP A 299 17.96 3.14 4.31
CA ASP A 299 17.33 4.22 3.54
C ASP A 299 15.90 3.88 3.07
N ASP A 300 15.51 2.60 3.14
CA ASP A 300 14.21 2.11 2.68
C ASP A 300 13.51 1.31 3.80
N GLU A 301 12.25 1.66 4.07
CA GLU A 301 11.43 1.01 5.10
C GLU A 301 10.98 -0.41 4.71
N ARG A 302 10.97 -0.73 3.41
CA ARG A 302 10.58 -2.05 2.88
C ARG A 302 11.39 -3.20 3.49
N ASP A 303 12.67 -2.96 3.79
CA ASP A 303 13.60 -3.97 4.29
C ASP A 303 13.92 -3.82 5.79
N ARG A 304 13.07 -3.12 6.54
CA ARG A 304 13.28 -2.92 7.98
C ARG A 304 13.45 -4.23 8.77
N SER A 305 12.88 -5.33 8.27
CA SER A 305 13.06 -6.68 8.84
C SER A 305 14.53 -7.09 8.91
N CYS A 306 15.35 -6.64 7.96
CA CYS A 306 16.78 -6.94 7.91
C CYS A 306 17.58 -6.31 9.04
N LEU A 307 17.06 -5.25 9.69
CA LEU A 307 17.69 -4.67 10.88
C LEU A 307 17.81 -5.67 12.02
N ALA A 308 16.98 -6.73 12.03
CA ALA A 308 17.12 -7.83 12.98
C ALA A 308 18.44 -8.61 12.85
N ALA A 309 19.24 -8.40 11.79
CA ALA A 309 20.62 -8.90 11.74
C ALA A 309 21.55 -8.24 12.77
N LEU A 310 21.23 -7.05 13.24
CA LEU A 310 22.05 -6.28 14.17
C LEU A 310 21.71 -6.57 15.64
N GLY A 311 20.51 -7.07 15.91
CA GLY A 311 20.02 -7.41 17.23
C GLY A 311 18.52 -7.73 17.25
N PRO A 312 17.98 -8.20 18.39
CA PRO A 312 16.56 -8.48 18.51
C PRO A 312 15.72 -7.21 18.33
N VAL A 313 14.69 -7.30 17.50
CA VAL A 313 13.67 -6.26 17.34
C VAL A 313 12.52 -6.60 18.29
N GLN A 314 12.30 -5.75 19.31
CA GLN A 314 11.31 -5.98 20.36
C GLN A 314 9.88 -5.61 19.93
N SER A 315 9.76 -4.71 18.95
CA SER A 315 8.48 -4.26 18.40
C SER A 315 8.64 -3.83 16.95
N ASP A 316 7.68 -4.22 16.11
CA ASP A 316 7.57 -3.77 14.71
C ASP A 316 7.02 -2.33 14.59
N ALA A 317 6.63 -1.71 15.71
CA ALA A 317 6.22 -0.31 15.72
C ALA A 317 7.42 0.61 15.46
N VAL A 318 7.26 1.55 14.53
CA VAL A 318 8.29 2.53 14.18
C VAL A 318 7.94 3.86 14.83
N ILE A 319 8.87 4.42 15.61
CA ILE A 319 8.68 5.70 16.30
C ILE A 319 9.30 6.82 15.47
N ASP A 320 8.51 7.83 15.08
CA ASP A 320 9.02 8.98 14.34
C ASP A 320 9.85 9.91 15.23
N TRP A 321 11.07 10.23 14.78
CA TRP A 321 12.02 11.10 15.46
C TRP A 321 12.41 12.30 14.60
N THR A 322 12.50 13.48 15.24
CA THR A 322 12.94 14.72 14.60
C THR A 322 14.48 14.78 14.53
N PRO A 323 15.06 15.52 13.56
CA PRO A 323 16.50 15.75 13.51
C PRO A 323 17.09 16.34 14.80
N ALA A 324 16.31 17.17 15.51
CA ALA A 324 16.74 17.77 16.79
C ALA A 324 16.91 16.72 17.91
N GLN A 325 16.03 15.72 17.96
CA GLN A 325 16.15 14.62 18.94
C GLN A 325 17.37 13.74 18.67
N LEU A 326 17.71 13.57 17.39
CA LEU A 326 18.81 12.73 16.95
C LEU A 326 20.18 13.39 17.09
N ALA A 327 20.26 14.71 17.22
CA ALA A 327 21.52 15.46 17.20
C ALA A 327 22.56 14.99 18.26
N LYS A 328 22.11 14.27 19.30
CA LYS A 328 22.95 13.72 20.38
C LYS A 328 23.43 12.28 20.13
N TYR A 329 23.04 11.66 19.01
CA TYR A 329 23.24 10.25 18.73
C TYR A 329 24.00 10.03 17.43
N SER A 330 24.78 8.95 17.38
CA SER A 330 25.49 8.56 16.16
C SER A 330 24.58 7.76 15.23
N ILE A 331 24.70 8.01 13.94
CA ILE A 331 23.97 7.31 12.88
C ILE A 331 24.97 6.52 12.05
N GLN A 332 24.67 5.24 11.84
CA GLN A 332 25.37 4.37 10.92
C GLN A 332 24.41 3.96 9.80
N ARG A 333 24.73 4.29 8.55
CA ARG A 333 23.94 3.86 7.40
C ARG A 333 24.38 2.48 6.95
N GLU A 334 23.41 1.59 6.80
CA GLU A 334 23.60 0.22 6.37
C GLU A 334 23.24 0.05 4.90
N ASP A 335 23.98 -0.80 4.19
CA ASP A 335 23.63 -1.20 2.84
C ASP A 335 22.63 -2.36 2.90
N ARG A 336 21.41 -2.15 2.38
CA ARG A 336 20.34 -3.15 2.42
C ARG A 336 20.76 -4.50 1.84
N HIS A 337 21.56 -4.52 0.78
CA HIS A 337 21.99 -5.77 0.15
C HIS A 337 22.98 -6.56 1.02
N LEU A 338 23.86 -5.88 1.76
CA LEU A 338 24.72 -6.55 2.72
C LEU A 338 23.93 -7.00 3.95
N LEU A 339 23.13 -6.11 4.52
CA LEU A 339 22.43 -6.35 5.78
C LEU A 339 21.35 -7.43 5.63
N CYS A 340 20.56 -7.40 4.57
CA CYS A 340 19.53 -8.41 4.35
C CYS A 340 20.11 -9.80 4.07
N ARG A 341 21.27 -9.90 3.41
CA ARG A 341 21.95 -11.18 3.21
C ARG A 341 22.63 -11.70 4.48
N SER A 342 23.06 -10.82 5.39
CA SER A 342 23.52 -11.25 6.71
C SER A 342 22.34 -11.71 7.58
N HIS A 343 21.19 -11.06 7.44
CA HIS A 343 19.92 -11.46 8.07
C HIS A 343 19.40 -12.81 7.56
N ASP A 344 19.50 -13.04 6.25
CA ASP A 344 19.05 -14.24 5.59
C ASP A 344 20.04 -14.68 4.50
N ARG A 345 20.81 -15.72 4.82
CA ARG A 345 21.85 -16.25 3.93
C ARG A 345 21.31 -16.93 2.68
N SER A 346 20.02 -17.29 2.63
CA SER A 346 19.41 -17.86 1.42
C SER A 346 18.87 -16.79 0.48
N LEU A 347 18.96 -15.50 0.85
CA LEU A 347 18.55 -14.40 -0.01
C LEU A 347 19.44 -14.32 -1.24
N ILE A 348 18.82 -14.45 -2.41
CA ILE A 348 19.50 -14.41 -3.70
C ILE A 348 19.73 -12.95 -4.09
N ALA A 349 20.95 -12.65 -4.53
CA ALA A 349 21.37 -11.29 -4.81
C ALA A 349 20.71 -10.69 -6.07
N VAL A 350 20.59 -9.37 -6.10
CA VAL A 350 20.23 -8.63 -7.33
C VAL A 350 21.26 -8.90 -8.42
N GLY A 351 20.79 -9.18 -9.63
CA GLY A 351 21.60 -9.59 -10.78
C GLY A 351 21.70 -11.10 -10.98
N SER A 352 21.45 -11.91 -9.94
CA SER A 352 21.49 -13.36 -10.03
C SER A 352 20.35 -13.93 -10.88
N ALA A 353 20.63 -15.08 -11.50
CA ALA A 353 19.64 -15.85 -12.23
C ALA A 353 18.92 -16.81 -11.26
N ILE A 354 17.60 -16.88 -11.35
CA ILE A 354 16.79 -17.79 -10.55
C ILE A 354 15.93 -18.68 -11.43
N GLN A 355 15.74 -19.93 -11.02
CA GLN A 355 14.74 -20.83 -11.57
C GLN A 355 13.58 -20.96 -10.60
N VAL A 356 12.39 -20.59 -11.07
CA VAL A 356 11.13 -20.73 -10.34
C VAL A 356 10.76 -22.21 -10.28
N ARG A 357 10.42 -22.71 -9.09
CA ARG A 357 10.13 -24.14 -8.83
C ARG A 357 8.63 -24.44 -8.72
N LYS A 358 7.80 -23.43 -8.45
CA LYS A 358 6.34 -23.52 -8.38
C LYS A 358 5.73 -22.41 -9.24
N SER A 359 4.65 -22.70 -9.95
CA SER A 359 3.91 -21.66 -10.66
C SER A 359 3.45 -20.61 -9.64
N ILE A 360 3.71 -19.33 -9.91
CA ILE A 360 3.54 -18.25 -8.94
C ILE A 360 2.99 -17.00 -9.60
N ASN A 361 2.18 -16.25 -8.86
CA ASN A 361 1.65 -14.97 -9.32
C ASN A 361 2.76 -13.92 -9.42
N LEU A 362 2.81 -13.22 -10.55
CA LEU A 362 3.52 -11.96 -10.69
C LEU A 362 2.61 -10.86 -10.15
N ARG A 363 3.08 -10.08 -9.18
CA ARG A 363 2.29 -9.07 -8.46
C ARG A 363 2.83 -7.66 -8.67
N SER A 364 1.96 -6.65 -8.62
CA SER A 364 2.36 -5.24 -8.78
C SER A 364 3.24 -4.73 -7.64
N THR A 365 3.00 -5.22 -6.42
CA THR A 365 3.84 -5.03 -5.22
C THR A 365 4.01 -6.38 -4.51
N PRO A 366 4.94 -6.53 -3.56
CA PRO A 366 4.97 -7.69 -2.67
C PRO A 366 3.61 -7.90 -2.01
N ALA A 367 3.10 -9.12 -2.03
CA ALA A 367 1.73 -9.48 -1.61
C ALA A 367 0.55 -8.75 -2.33
N GLY A 368 0.81 -7.82 -3.24
CA GLY A 368 -0.19 -7.01 -3.94
C GLY A 368 -0.97 -7.75 -5.03
N GLY A 369 -1.78 -7.01 -5.80
CA GLY A 369 -2.62 -7.56 -6.87
C GLY A 369 -1.84 -8.33 -7.94
N GLN A 370 -2.44 -9.40 -8.48
CA GLN A 370 -1.86 -10.22 -9.53
C GLN A 370 -1.90 -9.48 -10.89
N ILE A 371 -0.75 -9.36 -11.54
CA ILE A 371 -0.59 -8.77 -12.88
C ILE A 371 -0.17 -9.80 -13.94
N GLY A 372 0.14 -11.03 -13.53
CA GLY A 372 0.48 -12.16 -14.40
C GLY A 372 0.73 -13.44 -13.60
N VAL A 373 1.10 -14.52 -14.29
CA VAL A 373 1.52 -15.79 -13.69
C VAL A 373 2.84 -16.19 -14.32
N VAL A 374 3.81 -16.53 -13.47
CA VAL A 374 5.10 -17.10 -13.87
C VAL A 374 5.01 -18.62 -13.71
N PRO A 375 5.11 -19.41 -14.80
CA PRO A 375 5.10 -20.86 -14.72
C PRO A 375 6.31 -21.43 -13.96
N SER A 376 6.14 -22.59 -13.32
CA SER A 376 7.26 -23.39 -12.82
C SER A 376 8.27 -23.69 -13.96
N GLY A 377 9.55 -23.73 -13.62
CA GLY A 377 10.65 -23.91 -14.56
C GLY A 377 11.16 -22.62 -15.21
N SER A 378 10.41 -21.52 -15.13
CA SER A 378 10.84 -20.22 -15.67
C SER A 378 12.17 -19.77 -15.06
N ILE A 379 13.05 -19.25 -15.92
CA ILE A 379 14.33 -18.67 -15.50
C ILE A 379 14.25 -17.16 -15.62
N LEU A 380 14.52 -16.47 -14.52
CA LEU A 380 14.40 -15.02 -14.39
C LEU A 380 15.69 -14.43 -13.84
N GLN A 381 15.80 -13.10 -13.89
CA GLN A 381 16.88 -12.35 -13.23
C GLN A 381 16.30 -11.51 -12.10
N VAL A 382 16.91 -11.56 -10.92
CA VAL A 382 16.49 -10.77 -9.75
C VAL A 382 16.87 -9.30 -10.00
N ARG A 383 15.87 -8.41 -10.03
CA ARG A 383 16.06 -6.95 -10.23
C ARG A 383 15.91 -6.15 -8.93
N ASP A 384 15.21 -6.72 -7.96
CA ASP A 384 15.09 -6.21 -6.60
C ASP A 384 14.69 -7.38 -5.70
N PHE A 385 14.79 -7.20 -4.40
CA PHE A 385 14.19 -8.10 -3.42
C PHE A 385 13.45 -7.31 -2.34
N GLU A 386 12.63 -8.01 -1.56
CA GLU A 386 12.12 -7.53 -0.28
C GLU A 386 12.03 -8.72 0.69
N ILE A 387 12.52 -8.57 1.92
CA ILE A 387 12.28 -9.51 3.01
C ILE A 387 11.26 -8.90 3.97
N ARG A 388 10.22 -9.65 4.29
CA ARG A 388 9.14 -9.18 5.15
C ARG A 388 9.02 -10.08 6.38
N ASN A 389 8.54 -9.47 7.47
CA ASN A 389 8.09 -10.11 8.71
C ASN A 389 9.10 -11.09 9.38
N ALA A 390 8.68 -11.68 10.50
CA ALA A 390 9.51 -12.60 11.28
C ALA A 390 9.79 -13.94 10.56
N SER A 391 8.88 -14.39 9.69
CA SER A 391 9.07 -15.60 8.88
C SER A 391 10.05 -15.39 7.73
N LYS A 392 10.42 -14.14 7.43
CA LYS A 392 11.30 -13.76 6.32
C LYS A 392 10.69 -14.11 4.96
N ASP A 393 9.41 -13.78 4.78
CA ASP A 393 8.76 -13.87 3.48
C ASP A 393 9.57 -13.06 2.47
N ARG A 394 10.09 -13.71 1.43
CA ARG A 394 10.93 -13.09 0.41
C ARG A 394 10.15 -12.87 -0.87
N TYR A 395 10.33 -11.72 -1.46
CA TYR A 395 9.82 -11.39 -2.78
C TYR A 395 10.97 -10.97 -3.67
N TYR A 396 10.96 -11.42 -4.92
CA TYR A 396 11.91 -10.97 -5.94
C TYR A 396 11.18 -10.17 -7.01
N ARG A 397 11.68 -8.97 -7.30
CA ARG A 397 11.24 -8.19 -8.45
C ARG A 397 11.90 -8.77 -9.70
N VAL A 398 11.09 -9.06 -10.71
CA VAL A 398 11.49 -9.76 -11.93
C VAL A 398 10.74 -9.19 -13.12
N THR A 399 11.27 -9.45 -14.32
CA THR A 399 10.57 -9.18 -15.58
C THR A 399 10.12 -10.50 -16.19
N TYR A 400 8.83 -10.63 -16.50
CA TYR A 400 8.26 -11.80 -17.16
C TYR A 400 7.14 -11.38 -18.12
N GLY A 401 7.19 -11.86 -19.37
CA GLY A 401 6.20 -11.52 -20.39
C GLY A 401 6.05 -10.01 -20.64
N GLY A 402 7.16 -9.25 -20.58
CA GLY A 402 7.17 -7.79 -20.73
C GLY A 402 6.66 -7.00 -19.52
N LYS A 403 6.18 -7.68 -18.46
CA LYS A 403 5.72 -7.04 -17.23
C LYS A 403 6.79 -7.10 -16.16
N VAL A 404 6.89 -6.04 -15.35
CA VAL A 404 7.76 -5.99 -14.18
C VAL A 404 6.92 -6.07 -12.93
N GLY A 405 7.25 -7.00 -12.03
CA GLY A 405 6.51 -7.21 -10.80
C GLY A 405 7.26 -8.11 -9.83
N TYR A 406 6.60 -8.50 -8.75
CA TYR A 406 7.16 -9.29 -7.66
C TYR A 406 6.61 -10.71 -7.68
N ILE A 407 7.48 -11.70 -7.49
CA ILE A 407 7.10 -13.08 -7.20
C ILE A 407 7.41 -13.39 -5.75
N PHE A 408 6.55 -14.17 -5.10
CA PHE A 408 6.87 -14.75 -3.80
C PHE A 408 7.90 -15.86 -4.00
N ALA A 409 8.92 -15.88 -3.14
CA ALA A 409 10.06 -16.79 -3.23
C ALA A 409 10.21 -17.66 -1.97
N GLY A 410 9.14 -17.84 -1.20
CA GLY A 410 9.13 -18.62 0.04
C GLY A 410 9.39 -17.76 1.28
N ASP A 411 9.39 -18.41 2.43
CA ASP A 411 9.85 -17.84 3.69
C ASP A 411 11.27 -18.36 4.00
N ALA A 412 11.75 -18.20 5.24
CA ALA A 412 13.05 -18.73 5.66
C ALA A 412 13.17 -20.27 5.52
N ALA A 413 12.06 -21.00 5.72
CA ALA A 413 12.04 -22.46 5.74
C ALA A 413 11.88 -23.06 4.34
N GLU A 414 11.10 -22.42 3.47
CA GLU A 414 10.68 -22.99 2.18
C GLU A 414 11.34 -22.33 0.96
N ALA A 415 12.26 -21.39 1.15
CA ALA A 415 12.87 -20.58 0.07
C ALA A 415 13.26 -21.40 -1.17
N SER A 416 14.02 -22.49 -0.96
CA SER A 416 14.55 -23.34 -2.02
C SER A 416 13.47 -24.12 -2.78
N THR A 417 12.27 -24.27 -2.20
CA THR A 417 11.13 -24.93 -2.85
C THR A 417 10.38 -24.00 -3.80
N TRP A 418 10.61 -22.69 -3.71
CA TRP A 418 9.95 -21.67 -4.51
C TRP A 418 10.84 -21.13 -5.62
N ALA A 419 12.08 -20.77 -5.30
CA ALA A 419 13.06 -20.30 -6.26
C ALA A 419 14.48 -20.70 -5.82
N VAL A 420 15.32 -21.07 -6.79
CA VAL A 420 16.72 -21.37 -6.54
C VAL A 420 17.61 -20.59 -7.48
N GLU A 421 18.79 -20.21 -7.02
CA GLU A 421 19.79 -19.61 -7.87
C GLU A 421 20.30 -20.64 -8.89
N VAL A 422 20.51 -20.20 -10.12
CA VAL A 422 21.06 -20.99 -11.21
C VAL A 422 22.18 -20.23 -11.90
N ALA A 423 22.95 -20.91 -12.77
CA ALA A 423 24.04 -20.27 -13.50
C ALA A 423 23.57 -19.02 -14.25
N ALA A 424 24.32 -17.92 -14.11
CA ALA A 424 24.00 -16.62 -14.70
C ALA A 424 23.75 -16.69 -16.22
N SER A 425 24.47 -17.57 -16.94
CA SER A 425 24.30 -17.80 -18.37
C SER A 425 22.90 -18.24 -18.79
N ARG A 426 22.11 -18.82 -17.86
CA ARG A 426 20.74 -19.27 -18.10
C ARG A 426 19.70 -18.17 -18.00
N ALA A 427 20.00 -17.04 -17.33
CA ALA A 427 19.05 -15.93 -17.26
C ALA A 427 18.79 -15.33 -18.65
N PRO A 428 17.58 -14.84 -18.94
CA PRO A 428 17.30 -14.09 -20.17
C PRO A 428 18.25 -12.91 -20.32
N ARG A 429 18.64 -12.58 -21.56
CA ARG A 429 19.35 -11.32 -21.83
C ARG A 429 18.41 -10.15 -21.53
N SER A 430 18.93 -9.16 -20.84
CA SER A 430 18.21 -7.92 -20.52
C SER A 430 19.18 -6.75 -20.49
N THR A 431 18.68 -5.56 -20.16
CA THR A 431 19.48 -4.38 -19.86
C THR A 431 20.43 -4.55 -18.66
N LEU A 432 20.09 -5.45 -17.72
CA LEU A 432 20.94 -5.82 -16.60
C LEU A 432 21.89 -6.94 -17.03
N ALA A 433 23.19 -6.63 -17.09
CA ALA A 433 24.22 -7.57 -17.50
C ALA A 433 24.29 -8.76 -16.52
N ARG A 434 24.66 -9.93 -17.05
CA ARG A 434 24.91 -11.13 -16.27
C ARG A 434 26.41 -11.33 -16.13
N VAL A 435 26.82 -12.09 -15.11
CA VAL A 435 28.22 -12.53 -15.01
C VAL A 435 28.60 -13.28 -16.29
N GLY A 436 29.70 -12.86 -16.91
CA GLY A 436 30.19 -13.39 -18.18
C GLY A 436 29.82 -12.56 -19.41
N ASP A 437 28.81 -11.69 -19.34
CA ASP A 437 28.47 -10.78 -20.44
C ASP A 437 29.58 -9.74 -20.66
N LYS A 438 29.65 -9.17 -21.87
CA LYS A 438 30.53 -8.04 -22.17
C LYS A 438 29.70 -6.77 -22.19
N VAL A 439 30.01 -5.81 -21.34
CA VAL A 439 29.31 -4.52 -21.31
C VAL A 439 30.13 -3.46 -22.03
N ARG A 440 29.49 -2.72 -22.94
CA ARG A 440 30.06 -1.57 -23.63
C ARG A 440 29.69 -0.28 -22.90
N ILE A 441 30.69 0.56 -22.63
CA ILE A 441 30.48 1.88 -22.02
C ILE A 441 29.82 2.80 -23.04
N VAL A 442 28.65 3.36 -22.72
CA VAL A 442 27.91 4.26 -23.61
C VAL A 442 27.84 5.69 -23.11
N ASN A 443 28.11 5.92 -21.82
CA ASN A 443 28.15 7.26 -21.24
C ASN A 443 29.15 8.16 -22.00
N ALA A 444 28.72 9.37 -22.34
CA ALA A 444 29.51 10.31 -23.14
C ALA A 444 30.84 10.70 -22.47
N ALA A 445 30.86 10.79 -21.14
CA ALA A 445 32.05 11.13 -20.35
C ALA A 445 32.91 9.91 -19.98
N GLY A 446 32.58 8.72 -20.51
CA GLY A 446 33.15 7.46 -20.03
C GLY A 446 32.63 7.09 -18.64
N ILE A 447 33.27 6.12 -17.99
CA ILE A 447 32.90 5.67 -16.63
C ILE A 447 34.13 5.55 -15.74
N ASN A 448 33.99 6.03 -14.52
CA ASN A 448 34.98 5.88 -13.47
C ASN A 448 35.13 4.40 -13.07
N PHE A 449 36.34 3.86 -13.23
CA PHE A 449 36.76 2.55 -12.73
C PHE A 449 37.36 2.72 -11.34
N ARG A 450 36.74 2.09 -10.33
CA ARG A 450 37.05 2.30 -8.90
C ARG A 450 37.50 1.00 -8.23
N SER A 451 38.23 1.11 -7.13
CA SER A 451 38.73 -0.05 -6.37
C SER A 451 37.60 -0.84 -5.68
N SER A 452 36.50 -0.18 -5.34
CA SER A 452 35.28 -0.76 -4.80
C SER A 452 34.05 0.02 -5.32
N PRO A 453 32.82 -0.48 -5.16
CA PRO A 453 31.61 0.28 -5.49
C PRO A 453 31.60 1.66 -4.81
N GLY A 454 31.71 2.73 -5.59
CA GLY A 454 31.79 4.11 -5.09
C GLY A 454 33.12 4.52 -4.43
N GLY A 455 34.11 3.62 -4.34
CA GLY A 455 35.40 3.87 -3.67
C GLY A 455 36.43 4.66 -4.49
N THR A 456 37.71 4.52 -4.17
CA THR A 456 38.81 5.28 -4.79
C THR A 456 38.85 5.12 -6.32
N LEU A 457 39.00 6.22 -7.05
CA LEU A 457 39.17 6.22 -8.50
C LEU A 457 40.51 5.59 -8.88
N LEU A 458 40.47 4.59 -9.75
CA LEU A 458 41.67 3.97 -10.33
C LEU A 458 42.01 4.62 -11.68
N ARG A 459 41.01 4.78 -12.56
CA ARG A 459 41.08 5.53 -13.83
C ARG A 459 39.68 5.76 -14.40
N ASN A 460 39.55 6.58 -15.44
CA ASN A 460 38.33 6.66 -16.24
C ASN A 460 38.46 5.75 -17.48
N LEU A 461 37.39 5.03 -17.83
CA LEU A 461 37.29 4.18 -19.00
C LEU A 461 36.45 4.87 -20.07
N ALA A 462 37.04 5.04 -21.26
CA ALA A 462 36.41 5.79 -22.34
C ALA A 462 35.14 5.11 -22.88
N LYS A 463 34.24 5.94 -23.42
CA LYS A 463 33.09 5.51 -24.21
C LYS A 463 33.52 4.55 -25.32
N GLY A 464 32.70 3.54 -25.58
CA GLY A 464 32.91 2.54 -26.62
C GLY A 464 33.80 1.38 -26.21
N THR A 465 34.53 1.46 -25.08
CA THR A 465 35.28 0.32 -24.56
C THR A 465 34.33 -0.74 -24.00
N SER A 466 34.72 -2.01 -24.15
CA SER A 466 33.92 -3.16 -23.70
C SER A 466 34.69 -4.02 -22.71
N HIS A 467 34.01 -4.43 -21.63
CA HIS A 467 34.64 -5.19 -20.55
C HIS A 467 33.76 -6.36 -20.14
N LYS A 468 34.38 -7.49 -19.80
CA LYS A 468 33.66 -8.67 -19.31
C LYS A 468 33.23 -8.44 -17.85
N VAL A 469 31.96 -8.71 -17.55
CA VAL A 469 31.41 -8.66 -16.20
C VAL A 469 31.87 -9.89 -15.42
N GLU A 470 32.63 -9.67 -14.36
CA GLU A 470 33.09 -10.71 -13.42
C GLU A 470 32.14 -10.86 -12.23
N GLU A 471 31.44 -9.78 -11.85
CA GLU A 471 30.51 -9.75 -10.71
C GLU A 471 29.48 -8.64 -10.93
N VAL A 472 28.26 -8.84 -10.42
CA VAL A 472 27.21 -7.81 -10.36
C VAL A 472 26.97 -7.47 -8.89
N VAL A 473 27.09 -6.20 -8.53
CA VAL A 473 26.89 -5.73 -7.16
C VAL A 473 25.83 -4.63 -7.16
N ALA A 474 24.79 -4.81 -6.35
CA ALA A 474 23.82 -3.75 -6.07
C ALA A 474 24.14 -3.08 -4.72
N ARG A 475 23.91 -1.77 -4.64
CA ARG A 475 24.05 -0.94 -3.44
C ARG A 475 22.83 -0.06 -3.26
N THR A 476 22.61 0.43 -2.04
CA THR A 476 21.59 1.46 -1.69
C THR A 476 20.14 1.05 -1.98
N GLY A 477 19.16 1.88 -1.63
CA GLY A 477 17.72 1.61 -1.85
C GLY A 477 17.30 1.63 -3.32
N GLU A 478 17.99 2.42 -4.14
CA GLU A 478 17.74 2.59 -5.56
C GLU A 478 18.32 1.47 -6.44
N ASN A 479 19.00 0.49 -5.82
CA ASN A 479 19.76 -0.57 -6.48
C ASN A 479 20.78 0.02 -7.48
N LYS A 480 21.73 0.80 -6.97
CA LYS A 480 22.94 1.24 -7.72
C LYS A 480 23.72 0.01 -8.14
N ILE A 481 23.76 -0.25 -9.44
CA ILE A 481 24.45 -1.41 -10.01
C ILE A 481 25.88 -1.04 -10.31
N TYR A 482 26.79 -1.92 -9.91
CA TYR A 482 28.20 -1.89 -10.23
C TYR A 482 28.59 -3.22 -10.84
N TYR A 483 29.32 -3.18 -11.95
CA TYR A 483 29.95 -4.36 -12.51
C TYR A 483 31.41 -4.41 -12.11
N ARG A 484 31.83 -5.54 -11.55
CA ARG A 484 33.26 -5.83 -11.44
C ARG A 484 33.77 -6.22 -12.81
N VAL A 485 34.85 -5.58 -13.24
CA VAL A 485 35.49 -5.83 -14.53
C VAL A 485 37.00 -5.85 -14.34
N LYS A 486 37.69 -6.45 -15.31
CA LYS A 486 39.16 -6.49 -15.36
C LYS A 486 39.69 -5.67 -16.53
N VAL A 487 40.58 -4.73 -16.24
CA VAL A 487 41.24 -3.85 -17.20
C VAL A 487 42.74 -4.11 -17.14
N GLY A 488 43.27 -4.83 -18.13
CA GLY A 488 44.65 -5.36 -18.09
C GLY A 488 44.81 -6.37 -16.95
N SER A 489 45.73 -6.12 -16.03
CA SER A 489 45.94 -6.94 -14.82
C SER A 489 45.07 -6.52 -13.63
N GLN A 490 44.41 -5.37 -13.69
CA GLN A 490 43.72 -4.75 -12.55
C GLN A 490 42.21 -5.04 -12.58
N SER A 491 41.65 -5.56 -11.49
CA SER A 491 40.19 -5.66 -11.30
C SER A 491 39.67 -4.45 -10.51
N GLY A 492 38.42 -4.07 -10.78
CA GLY A 492 37.73 -2.96 -10.12
C GLY A 492 36.28 -2.87 -10.57
N TYR A 493 35.60 -1.80 -10.23
CA TYR A 493 34.16 -1.64 -10.40
C TYR A 493 33.83 -0.44 -11.28
N ILE A 494 32.89 -0.62 -12.20
CA ILE A 494 32.26 0.45 -12.97
C ILE A 494 30.82 0.61 -12.55
N TYR A 495 30.35 1.85 -12.43
CA TYR A 495 28.94 2.13 -12.18
C TYR A 495 28.13 1.87 -13.46
N ALA A 496 27.02 1.16 -13.32
CA ALA A 496 26.18 0.74 -14.44
C ALA A 496 24.81 1.39 -14.46
N GLY A 497 24.42 2.19 -13.46
CA GLY A 497 23.11 2.83 -13.36
C GLY A 497 22.30 2.35 -12.15
N LEU A 498 21.01 2.68 -12.14
CA LEU A 498 20.01 2.32 -11.12
C LEU A 498 18.99 1.35 -11.71
N LEU A 499 18.35 0.54 -10.85
CA LEU A 499 17.16 -0.24 -11.22
C LEU A 499 15.85 0.38 -10.69
N LEU A 500 15.94 1.35 -9.77
CA LEU A 500 14.80 2.02 -9.13
C LEU A 500 15.08 3.53 -8.94
N PRO A 501 14.03 4.38 -8.85
CA PRO A 501 12.65 4.06 -9.20
C PRO A 501 12.46 3.88 -10.72
N GLU A 502 13.34 4.51 -11.51
CA GLU A 502 13.43 4.37 -12.96
C GLU A 502 14.79 3.80 -13.33
N GLU A 503 14.79 2.92 -14.32
CA GLU A 503 16.00 2.22 -14.74
C GLU A 503 16.85 3.11 -15.64
N THR A 504 18.15 3.21 -15.33
CA THR A 504 19.09 4.06 -16.08
C THR A 504 20.25 3.26 -16.67
N LEU A 505 20.18 1.93 -16.67
CA LEU A 505 21.31 1.08 -17.08
C LEU A 505 21.82 1.39 -18.49
N THR A 506 20.89 1.71 -19.39
CA THR A 506 21.16 2.04 -20.79
C THR A 506 21.95 3.33 -20.99
N ASP A 507 22.08 4.17 -19.98
CA ASP A 507 22.80 5.45 -20.06
C ASP A 507 24.27 5.32 -19.68
N TRP A 508 24.65 4.17 -19.10
CA TRP A 508 25.98 3.93 -18.55
C TRP A 508 26.70 2.81 -19.29
N ALA A 509 26.21 1.57 -19.17
CA ALA A 509 26.89 0.38 -19.70
C ALA A 509 25.87 -0.64 -20.21
N GLN A 510 25.97 -1.01 -21.49
CA GLN A 510 25.02 -1.88 -22.18
C GLN A 510 25.62 -3.27 -22.45
N PRO A 511 24.93 -4.38 -22.12
CA PRO A 511 25.39 -5.75 -22.38
C PRO A 511 25.47 -6.17 -23.86
#